data_AF-A0A392NXN2-F1
#
_entry.id   AF-A0A392NXN2-F1
#
_cell.length_a   1.000
_cell.length_b   1.000
_cell.length_c   1.000
_cell.angle_alpha   90.00
_cell.angle_beta   90.00
_cell.angle_gamma   90.00
#
_symmetry.space_group_name_H-M   'P 1'
#
loop_
_entity.id
_entity.type
_entity.pdbx_description
1 polymer ?
#
loop_
_entity_poly.entity_id
_entity_poly.type
_entity_poly.pdbx_seq_one_letter_code
_entity_poly.pdbx_strand_id
1 'polypeptide(L)' 'MPHHLKYGMNFAFGGTGVFDTLNPGPNMTTQINFFERAIKDKMYTTQDINNSVALVSVAGNDYTRYTVTNGSIQ' A
#
# COMPACT_ATOMS: atom_id res chain seq x y z
N MET A 1 -27.46 -13.51 -8.65
CA MET A 1 -26.58 -13.73 -7.49
C MET A 1 -25.61 -12.56 -7.43
N PRO A 2 -25.42 -11.87 -6.29
CA PRO A 2 -24.45 -10.78 -6.26
C PRO A 2 -23.05 -11.36 -6.51
N HIS A 3 -22.30 -10.74 -7.41
CA HIS A 3 -20.95 -11.18 -7.73
C HIS A 3 -20.01 -10.59 -6.68
N HIS A 4 -19.77 -11.36 -5.60
CA HIS A 4 -18.85 -10.95 -4.55
C HIS A 4 -17.40 -11.22 -4.95
N LEU A 5 -16.50 -10.33 -4.55
CA LEU A 5 -15.07 -10.50 -4.74
C LEU A 5 -14.57 -11.84 -4.15
N LYS A 6 -14.01 -12.72 -4.98
CA LYS A 6 -13.49 -14.04 -4.53
C LYS A 6 -12.13 -13.93 -3.85
N TYR A 7 -11.29 -12.99 -4.27
CA TYR A 7 -9.94 -12.78 -3.77
C TYR A 7 -9.79 -11.36 -3.25
N GLY A 8 -8.96 -11.17 -2.22
CA GLY A 8 -8.65 -9.83 -1.70
C GLY A 8 -7.85 -8.96 -2.67
N MET A 9 -7.68 -7.70 -2.29
CA MET A 9 -6.88 -6.73 -3.03
C MET A 9 -5.51 -6.60 -2.37
N ASN A 10 -4.42 -6.57 -3.16
CA ASN A 10 -3.09 -6.32 -2.64
C ASN A 10 -2.36 -5.29 -3.49
N PHE A 11 -2.02 -4.16 -2.85
CA PHE A 11 -1.24 -3.08 -3.46
C PHE A 11 0.13 -2.91 -2.79
N ALA A 12 0.50 -3.83 -1.88
CA ALA A 12 1.73 -3.73 -1.12
C ALA A 12 2.97 -4.02 -1.98
N PHE A 13 3.98 -3.18 -1.86
CA PHE A 13 5.32 -3.43 -2.40
C PHE A 13 6.30 -3.70 -1.26
N GLY A 14 6.94 -4.87 -1.30
CA GLY A 14 7.92 -5.25 -0.30
C GLY A 14 9.17 -4.37 -0.37
N GLY A 15 9.69 -3.96 0.78
CA GLY A 15 10.91 -3.14 0.88
C GLY A 15 10.68 -1.64 0.71
N THR A 16 9.47 -1.19 0.36
CA THR A 16 9.11 0.24 0.30
C THR A 16 8.58 0.74 1.64
N GLY A 17 8.40 2.04 1.77
CA GLY A 17 7.99 2.71 3.00
C GLY A 17 6.96 3.82 2.76
N VAL A 18 6.73 4.65 3.77
CA VAL A 18 5.97 5.90 3.59
C VAL A 18 6.73 6.82 2.63
N PHE A 19 8.05 6.88 2.78
CA PHE A 19 8.95 7.64 1.92
C PHE A 19 9.63 6.73 0.90
N ASP A 20 10.44 7.34 0.03
CA ASP A 20 11.33 6.60 -0.85
C ASP A 20 12.37 5.87 0.00
N THR A 21 12.52 4.57 -0.26
CA THR A 21 13.40 3.67 0.52
C THR A 21 14.61 3.26 -0.32
N LEU A 22 15.35 2.24 0.12
CA LEU A 22 16.40 1.61 -0.69
C LEU A 22 15.82 0.84 -1.89
N ASN A 23 14.55 0.42 -1.79
CA ASN A 23 13.82 -0.15 -2.91
C ASN A 23 13.22 0.99 -3.76
N PRO A 24 13.47 1.05 -5.09
CA PRO A 24 12.90 2.06 -5.98
C PRO A 24 11.42 1.82 -6.34
N GLY A 25 10.76 0.88 -5.67
CA GLY A 25 9.35 0.56 -5.88
C GLY A 25 8.39 1.66 -5.39
N PRO A 26 7.09 1.51 -5.68
CA PRO A 26 6.05 2.45 -5.27
C PRO A 26 6.02 2.67 -3.75
N ASN A 27 6.25 3.90 -3.30
CA ASN A 27 6.03 4.28 -1.90
C ASN A 27 4.55 4.20 -1.51
N MET A 28 4.24 4.28 -0.22
CA MET A 28 2.89 4.06 0.31
C MET A 28 1.84 4.98 -0.32
N THR A 29 2.16 6.25 -0.56
CA THR A 29 1.27 7.18 -1.26
C THR A 29 0.90 6.67 -2.64
N THR A 30 1.87 6.14 -3.38
CA THR A 30 1.63 5.56 -4.71
C THR A 30 0.80 4.28 -4.64
N GLN A 31 1.01 3.43 -3.63
CA GLN A 31 0.22 2.23 -3.39
C GLN A 31 -1.25 2.55 -3.09
N ILE A 32 -1.51 3.58 -2.27
CA ILE A 32 -2.86 4.08 -1.99
C ILE A 32 -3.49 4.64 -3.28
N ASN A 33 -2.74 5.39 -4.09
CA ASN A 33 -3.24 5.90 -5.37
C ASN A 33 -3.64 4.78 -6.34
N PHE A 34 -2.98 3.62 -6.31
CA PHE A 34 -3.41 2.46 -7.09
C PHE A 34 -4.78 1.94 -6.65
N PHE A 35 -5.02 1.88 -5.34
CA PHE A 35 -6.32 1.51 -4.79
C PHE A 35 -7.41 2.53 -5.17
N GLU A 36 -7.15 3.82 -4.99
CA GLU A 36 -8.08 4.89 -5.35
C GLU A 36 -8.43 4.87 -6.85
N ARG A 37 -7.43 4.63 -7.71
CA ARG A 37 -7.67 4.47 -9.15
C ARG A 37 -8.54 3.26 -9.46
N ALA A 38 -8.31 2.12 -8.81
CA ALA A 38 -9.14 0.93 -9.00
C ALA A 38 -10.62 1.16 -8.62
N ILE A 39 -10.88 1.96 -7.58
CA ILE A 39 -12.24 2.41 -7.21
C ILE A 39 -12.81 3.32 -8.31
N LYS A 40 -12.04 4.34 -8.72
CA LYS A 40 -12.49 5.32 -9.73
C LYS A 40 -12.82 4.65 -11.07
N ASP A 41 -12.03 3.66 -11.46
CA ASP A 41 -12.19 2.89 -12.70
C ASP A 41 -13.26 1.79 -12.56
N LYS A 42 -13.97 1.73 -11.42
CA LYS A 42 -15.06 0.79 -11.11
C LYS A 42 -14.64 -0.67 -11.26
N MET A 43 -13.38 -0.99 -10.97
CA MET A 43 -12.88 -2.37 -10.97
C MET A 43 -13.52 -3.22 -9.86
N TYR A 44 -14.03 -2.56 -8.80
CA TYR A 44 -14.73 -3.17 -7.68
C TYR A 44 -16.07 -2.48 -7.45
N THR A 45 -17.06 -3.22 -6.96
CA THR A 45 -18.36 -2.64 -6.65
C THR A 45 -18.31 -1.85 -5.34
N THR A 46 -19.21 -0.88 -5.18
CA THR A 46 -19.36 -0.18 -3.89
C THR A 46 -19.65 -1.13 -2.73
N GLN A 47 -20.34 -2.26 -3.00
CA GLN A 47 -20.60 -3.28 -2.00
C GLN A 47 -19.34 -4.03 -1.57
N ASP A 48 -18.43 -4.32 -2.51
CA ASP A 48 -17.14 -4.94 -2.20
C ASP A 48 -16.31 -4.03 -1.28
N ILE A 49 -16.30 -2.71 -1.54
CA ILE A 49 -15.56 -1.74 -0.73
C ILE A 49 -16.19 -1.56 0.65
N ASN A 50 -17.50 -1.34 0.72
CA ASN A 50 -18.19 -1.07 1.99
C ASN A 50 -18.20 -2.26 2.97
N ASN A 51 -18.05 -3.49 2.46
CA ASN A 51 -17.99 -4.71 3.28
C ASN A 51 -16.58 -5.29 3.35
N SER A 52 -15.55 -4.45 3.26
CA SER A 52 -14.15 -4.86 3.33
C SER A 52 -13.43 -4.35 4.59
N VAL A 53 -12.24 -4.89 4.83
CA VAL A 53 -11.30 -4.41 5.83
C VAL A 53 -10.00 -4.03 5.11
N ALA A 54 -9.47 -2.85 5.41
CA ALA A 54 -8.16 -2.44 4.95
C ALA A 54 -7.09 -2.76 6.00
N LEU A 55 -6.06 -3.51 5.59
CA LEU A 55 -4.85 -3.71 6.40
C LEU A 55 -3.74 -2.80 5.84
N VAL A 56 -3.29 -1.85 6.65
CA VAL A 56 -2.12 -1.03 6.36
C VAL A 56 -1.01 -1.42 7.32
N SER A 57 0.11 -1.88 6.77
CA SER A 57 1.30 -2.24 7.55
C SER A 57 2.52 -1.56 6.95
N VAL A 58 3.22 -0.78 7.77
CA VAL A 58 4.51 -0.18 7.45
C VAL A 58 5.49 -0.49 8.56
N ALA A 59 6.70 -0.85 8.18
CA ALA A 59 7.74 -1.31 9.09
C ALA A 59 9.07 -0.64 8.76
N GLY A 60 10.17 -1.21 9.28
CA GLY A 60 11.49 -0.58 9.37
C GLY A 60 12.20 -0.18 8.07
N ASN A 61 11.59 -0.21 6.88
CA ASN A 61 12.27 0.20 5.64
C ASN A 61 12.64 1.69 5.66
N ASP A 62 11.74 2.56 6.14
CA ASP A 62 12.02 3.99 6.30
C ASP A 62 13.17 4.23 7.28
N TYR A 63 13.14 3.56 8.44
CA TYR A 63 14.20 3.63 9.45
C TYR A 63 15.54 3.05 8.96
N THR A 64 15.49 1.96 8.21
CA THR A 64 16.68 1.34 7.61
C THR A 64 17.32 2.33 6.65
N ARG A 65 16.54 2.93 5.74
CA ARG A 65 17.06 3.96 4.85
C ARG A 65 17.66 5.11 5.62
N TYR A 66 16.93 5.66 6.59
CA TYR A 66 17.40 6.76 7.41
C TYR A 66 18.77 6.45 8.04
N THR A 67 18.92 5.28 8.64
CA THR A 67 20.16 4.83 9.27
C THR A 67 21.31 4.70 8.27
N VAL A 68 21.09 4.05 7.12
CA VAL A 68 22.16 3.87 6.11
C VAL A 68 22.51 5.15 5.36
N THR A 69 21.64 6.16 5.38
CA THR A 69 21.91 7.49 4.82
C THR A 69 22.43 8.49 5.86
N ASN A 70 23.16 8.02 6.86
CA ASN A 70 23.78 8.82 7.93
C ASN A 70 22.78 9.58 8.82
N GLY A 71 21.57 9.05 8.99
CA GLY A 71 20.63 9.51 10.02
C GLY A 71 21.17 9.24 11.43
N SER A 72 20.72 10.03 12.41
CA SER A 72 21.14 9.83 13.80
C SER A 72 20.55 8.54 14.37
N ILE A 73 21.39 7.74 15.02
CA ILE A 73 20.92 6.67 15.90
C ILE A 73 20.40 7.28 17.21
N GLN A 74 19.27 6.76 17.70
CA GLN A 74 18.68 7.16 18.98
C GLN A 74 19.47 6.60 20.16
#